data_AF-A0A6N9PWY3-F1
#
_entry.id   AF-A0A6N9PWY3-F1
#
_cell.length_a   1.000
_cell.length_b   1.000
_cell.length_c   1.000
_cell.angle_alpha   90.00
_cell.angle_beta   90.00
_cell.angle_gamma   90.00
#
_symmetry.space_group_name_H-M   'P 1'
#
loop_
_entity.id
_entity.type
_entity.pdbx_description
1 polymer ?
#
loop_
_entity_poly.entity_id
_entity_poly.type
_entity_poly.pdbx_seq_one_letter_code
_entity_poly.pdbx_strand_id
1 'polypeptide(L)'
;MPRLSAAANTTPIDKKCLELGISRSELSRRSGVPLPTLDAWGRRTRLPRDVYQLYKVAQVLGCHIADIIEPELAEQQESGRE
;
A
#
# COMPACT_ATOMS: atom_id res chain seq x y z
N MET A 1 9.97 -13.10 -12.67
CA MET A 1 9.04 -12.46 -11.71
C MET A 1 9.42 -12.93 -10.32
N PRO A 2 9.93 -12.08 -9.41
CA PRO A 2 10.18 -12.52 -8.04
C PRO A 2 8.82 -12.86 -7.43
N ARG A 3 8.64 -14.14 -7.05
CA ARG A 3 7.48 -14.56 -6.26
C ARG A 3 7.55 -13.77 -4.94
N LEU A 4 6.44 -13.17 -4.54
CA LEU A 4 6.25 -12.53 -3.24
C LEU A 4 6.35 -13.60 -2.14
N SER A 5 7.54 -14.14 -1.90
CA SER A 5 7.84 -15.07 -0.81
C SER A 5 8.62 -14.31 0.27
N ALA A 6 7.88 -13.60 1.11
CA ALA A 6 8.34 -13.06 2.39
C ALA A 6 7.11 -12.79 3.27
N ALA A 7 6.46 -13.86 3.71
CA ALA A 7 5.19 -13.87 4.46
C ALA A 7 5.23 -13.17 5.85
N ALA A 8 6.29 -12.42 6.17
CA ALA A 8 6.44 -11.74 7.47
C ALA A 8 6.28 -10.20 7.40
N ASN A 9 6.32 -9.57 6.21
CA ASN A 9 6.33 -8.10 6.08
C ASN A 9 5.33 -7.55 5.04
N THR A 10 4.29 -8.32 4.70
CA THR A 10 3.28 -7.96 3.70
C THR A 10 2.41 -6.79 4.19
N THR A 11 2.40 -5.68 3.45
CA THR A 11 1.53 -4.53 3.76
C THR A 11 0.05 -4.87 3.49
N PRO A 12 -0.91 -4.12 4.06
CA PRO A 12 -2.33 -4.31 3.75
C PRO A 12 -2.64 -4.24 2.23
N ILE A 13 -1.99 -3.31 1.51
CA ILE A 13 -2.08 -3.21 0.04
C ILE A 13 -1.61 -4.49 -0.64
N ASP A 14 -0.53 -5.10 -0.15
CA ASP A 14 0.00 -6.33 -0.72
C ASP A 14 -0.90 -7.53 -0.48
N LYS A 15 -1.51 -7.62 0.72
CA LYS A 15 -2.51 -8.63 1.03
C LYS A 15 -3.68 -8.55 0.05
N LYS A 16 -4.20 -7.33 -0.19
CA LYS A 16 -5.28 -7.10 -1.15
C LYS A 16 -4.88 -7.40 -2.60
N CYS A 17 -3.66 -7.06 -3.00
CA CYS A 17 -3.13 -7.44 -4.32
C CYS A 17 -3.09 -8.96 -4.50
N LEU A 18 -2.65 -9.69 -3.47
CA LEU A 18 -2.60 -11.16 -3.48
C LEU A 18 -4.00 -11.78 -3.54
N GLU A 19 -4.95 -11.28 -2.74
CA GLU A 19 -6.36 -11.71 -2.74
C GLU A 19 -7.00 -11.55 -4.12
N LEU A 20 -6.69 -10.45 -4.82
CA LEU A 20 -7.21 -10.16 -6.16
C LEU A 20 -6.39 -10.79 -7.30
N GLY A 21 -5.27 -11.44 -7.00
CA GLY A 21 -4.37 -12.02 -8.00
C GLY A 21 -3.71 -10.99 -8.92
N ILE A 22 -3.55 -9.74 -8.48
CA ILE A 22 -2.92 -8.66 -9.26
C ILE A 22 -1.52 -8.31 -8.73
N SER A 23 -0.67 -7.80 -9.62
CA SER A 23 0.64 -7.27 -9.24
C SER A 23 0.57 -5.77 -8.90
N ARG A 24 1.56 -5.22 -8.18
CA ARG A 24 1.66 -3.77 -7.96
C ARG A 24 1.76 -2.97 -9.26
N SER A 25 2.40 -3.53 -10.30
CA SER A 25 2.46 -2.90 -11.62
C SER A 25 1.08 -2.80 -12.26
N GLU A 26 0.23 -3.81 -12.06
CA GLU A 26 -1.16 -3.78 -12.51
C GLU A 26 -2.00 -2.80 -11.69
N LEU A 27 -1.84 -2.80 -10.36
CA LEU A 27 -2.48 -1.81 -9.48
C LEU A 27 -2.10 -0.38 -9.88
N SER A 28 -0.84 -0.12 -10.23
CA SER A 28 -0.38 1.18 -10.71
C SER A 28 -1.10 1.60 -11.99
N ARG A 29 -1.18 0.71 -12.98
CA ARG A 29 -1.89 0.97 -14.24
C ARG A 29 -3.37 1.29 -14.02
N ARG A 30 -4.05 0.54 -13.16
CA ARG A 30 -5.49 0.71 -12.91
C ARG A 30 -5.82 1.92 -12.05
N SER A 31 -5.03 2.19 -11.01
CA SER A 31 -5.28 3.28 -10.06
C SER A 31 -4.74 4.63 -10.56
N GLY A 32 -3.84 4.62 -11.54
CA GLY A 32 -3.09 5.81 -11.96
C GLY A 32 -2.09 6.33 -10.90
N VAL A 33 -1.87 5.58 -9.82
CA VAL A 33 -0.83 5.90 -8.83
C VAL A 33 0.51 5.38 -9.35
N PRO A 34 1.59 6.20 -9.37
CA PRO A 34 2.88 5.77 -9.90
C PRO A 34 3.43 4.53 -9.17
N LEU A 35 3.95 3.55 -9.92
CA LEU A 35 4.57 2.36 -9.35
C LEU A 35 5.65 2.66 -8.30
N PRO A 36 6.54 3.66 -8.46
CA PRO A 36 7.51 4.03 -7.42
C PRO A 36 6.85 4.46 -6.10
N THR A 37 5.65 5.07 -6.17
CA THR A 37 4.88 5.43 -4.98
C THR A 37 4.35 4.20 -4.28
N LEU A 38 3.76 3.25 -5.02
CA LEU A 38 3.28 1.98 -4.46
C LEU A 38 4.41 1.11 -3.90
N ASP A 39 5.59 1.13 -4.53
CA ASP A 39 6.77 0.40 -4.05
C ASP A 39 7.32 1.00 -2.75
N ALA A 40 7.35 2.33 -2.64
CA ALA A 40 7.73 3.00 -1.40
C ALA A 40 6.77 2.68 -0.24
N TRP A 41 5.46 2.61 -0.52
CA TRP A 41 4.46 2.18 0.47
C TRP A 41 4.65 0.71 0.85
N GLY A 42 4.85 -0.18 -0.13
CA GLY A 42 5.08 -1.61 0.09
C GLY A 42 6.35 -1.91 0.91
N ARG A 43 7.37 -1.05 0.84
CA ARG A 43 8.60 -1.13 1.65
C ARG A 43 8.55 -0.32 2.94
N ARG A 44 7.44 0.40 3.19
CA ARG A 44 7.27 1.35 4.31
C ARG A 44 8.39 2.41 4.38
N THR A 45 9.10 2.67 3.28
CA THR A 45 10.10 3.76 3.22
C THR A 45 9.42 5.12 3.25
N ARG A 46 8.16 5.17 2.81
CA ARG A 46 7.25 6.31 2.96
C ARG A 46 5.86 5.77 3.24
N LEU A 47 5.21 6.30 4.28
CA LEU A 47 3.81 5.98 4.56
C LEU A 47 2.87 6.75 3.60
N PRO A 48 1.73 6.18 3.19
CA PRO A 48 0.75 6.87 2.37
C PRO A 48 0.09 8.02 3.17
N ARG A 49 0.20 9.26 2.65
CA ARG A 49 -0.42 10.45 3.26
C ARG A 49 -1.43 11.16 2.33
N ASP A 50 -1.40 10.86 1.04
CA ASP A 50 -2.29 11.47 0.05
C ASP A 50 -3.60 10.70 -0.05
N VAL A 51 -4.68 11.32 0.45
CA VAL A 51 -6.02 10.73 0.52
C VAL A 51 -6.59 10.41 -0.86
N TYR A 52 -6.30 11.20 -1.90
CA TYR A 52 -6.80 10.93 -3.25
C TYR A 52 -6.08 9.74 -3.90
N GLN A 53 -4.78 9.59 -3.65
CA GLN A 53 -4.05 8.40 -4.10
C GLN A 53 -4.54 7.14 -3.38
N LEU A 54 -4.75 7.23 -2.07
CA LEU A 54 -5.34 6.17 -1.26
C LEU A 54 -6.73 5.79 -1.78
N TYR A 55 -7.58 6.77 -2.06
CA TYR A 55 -8.91 6.54 -2.61
C TYR A 55 -8.85 5.78 -3.94
N LYS A 56 -8.00 6.22 -4.89
CA LYS A 56 -7.85 5.54 -6.18
C LYS A 56 -7.37 4.09 -6.05
N VAL A 57 -6.46 3.83 -5.11
CA VAL A 57 -5.98 2.47 -4.82
C VAL A 57 -7.10 1.63 -4.20
N ALA A 58 -7.80 2.16 -3.21
CA ALA A 58 -8.92 1.48 -2.55
C ALA A 58 -10.06 1.12 -3.53
N GLN A 59 -10.37 2.01 -4.48
CA GLN A 59 -11.35 1.76 -5.53
C GLN A 59 -10.97 0.56 -6.41
N VAL A 60 -9.70 0.47 -6.84
CA VAL A 60 -9.22 -0.67 -7.64
C VAL A 60 -9.20 -1.96 -6.83
N LEU A 61 -8.88 -1.87 -5.54
CA LEU A 61 -8.84 -3.01 -4.62
C LEU A 61 -10.23 -3.41 -4.09
N GLY A 62 -11.28 -2.63 -4.37
CA GLY A 62 -12.64 -2.90 -3.90
C GLY A 62 -12.79 -2.86 -2.38
N CYS A 63 -12.04 -1.99 -1.69
CA CYS A 63 -12.05 -1.88 -0.23
C CYS A 63 -12.16 -0.42 0.24
N HIS A 64 -12.23 -0.20 1.55
CA HIS A 64 -12.14 1.14 2.14
C HIS A 64 -10.67 1.54 2.31
N ILE A 65 -10.42 2.85 2.41
CA ILE A 65 -9.07 3.38 2.67
C ILE A 65 -8.53 2.84 4.01
N ALA A 66 -9.40 2.71 5.02
CA ALA A 66 -9.04 2.17 6.32
C ALA A 66 -8.47 0.74 6.24
N ASP A 67 -8.84 -0.04 5.22
CA ASP A 67 -8.36 -1.42 5.05
C ASP A 67 -6.94 -1.49 4.48
N ILE A 68 -6.39 -0.38 3.99
CA ILE A 68 -5.10 -0.35 3.26
C ILE A 68 -4.04 0.56 3.88
N ILE A 69 -4.34 1.16 5.04
CA ILE A 69 -3.41 2.00 5.80
C ILE A 69 -3.00 1.33 7.11
N GLU A 70 -1.87 1.77 7.66
CA GLU A 70 -1.31 1.29 8.94
C GLU A 70 -1.14 2.53 9.85
N PRO A 71 -2.22 3.03 10.48
CA PRO A 71 -2.19 4.25 11.29
C PRO A 71 -1.19 4.15 12.46
N GLU A 72 -1.04 2.97 13.05
CA GLU A 72 -0.12 2.71 14.15
C GLU A 72 1.34 3.02 13.80
N LEU A 73 1.72 2.86 12.53
CA LEU A 73 3.08 3.19 12.07
C LEU A 73 3.26 4.70 11.88
N ALA A 74 2.20 5.42 11.53
CA ALA A 74 2.24 6.87 11.43
C ALA A 74 2.40 7.50 12.81
N GLU A 75 1.65 7.01 13.81
CA GLU A 75 1.72 7.46 15.21
C GLU A 75 3.12 7.23 15.80
N GLN A 76 3.74 6.08 15.53
CA GLN A 76 5.11 5.79 15.97
C GLN A 76 6.16 6.74 15.35
N GLN A 77 5.99 7.12 14.08
CA GLN A 77 6.88 8.10 13.43
C GLN A 77 6.77 9.50 14.02
N GLU A 78 5.62 9.83 14.61
CA GLU A 78 5.33 11.13 15.20
C GLU A 78 5.82 11.19 16.65
N SER A 79 5.57 10.14 17.45
CA SER A 79 6.03 10.05 18.83
C SER A 79 7.56 9.97 18.96
N GLY A 80 8.27 9.38 17.99
CA GLY A 80 9.74 9.38 17.96
C GLY A 80 10.38 10.74 17.63
N ARG A 81 9.59 11.79 17.39
CA ARG A 81 10.06 13.17 17.16
C ARG A 81 9.88 14.08 18.37
N GLU A 82 9.24 13.60 19.42
CA GLU A 82 9.01 14.32 20.68
C GLU A 82 10.19 14.17 21.67
#